data_AF-A0A6B3HKS3-F1
#
_entry.id   AF-A0A6B3HKS3-F1
#
_cell.length_a   1.000
_cell.length_b   1.000
_cell.length_c   1.000
_cell.angle_alpha   90.00
_cell.angle_beta   90.00
_cell.angle_gamma   90.00
#
_symmetry.space_group_name_H-M   'P 1'
#
loop_
_entity.id
_entity.type
_entity.pdbx_description
1 polymer ?
#
loop_
_entity_poly.entity_id
_entity_poly.type
_entity_poly.pdbx_seq_one_letter_code
_entity_poly.pdbx_strand_id
1 'polypeptide(L)'
;LAGEPPPSQGPPPRVTEVAPGSPQGAVAPLYGPPGPTATPLGGPPAPRPTTRAEIIERAEKWTRAKVPYAMDGYWSDGYRQDCSGFVSMAWNLGRSEWTGSLASVAERITKDDLQPGDILLFHNAENPEGGSHVTLFGGWTDSARTRYTAYEQTRPATRRQATPYAYWTNSARFLPYRYRGLAGGGRTDPSGPVRARPGADSSGPGARNAHVTRLGQRLVARG
;
A
#
# COMPACT_ATOMS: atom_id res chain seq x y z
N LEU A 1 -5.40 7.29 -56.47
CA LEU A 1 -5.24 6.36 -55.31
C LEU A 1 -4.98 7.22 -54.09
N ALA A 2 -6.04 7.58 -53.36
CA ALA A 2 -5.96 8.38 -52.14
C ALA A 2 -5.82 7.44 -50.94
N GLY A 3 -4.81 7.67 -50.10
CA GLY A 3 -4.55 6.86 -48.90
C GLY A 3 -5.50 7.20 -47.76
N GLU A 4 -6.02 6.17 -47.11
CA GLU A 4 -6.83 6.28 -45.88
C GLU A 4 -6.02 6.85 -44.71
N PRO A 5 -6.61 7.72 -43.87
CA PRO A 5 -5.97 8.16 -42.63
C PRO A 5 -6.00 7.03 -41.58
N PRO A 6 -5.01 6.97 -40.66
CA PRO A 6 -4.95 5.94 -39.63
C PRO A 6 -6.09 6.10 -38.59
N PRO A 7 -6.53 5.00 -37.96
CA PRO A 7 -7.62 5.05 -36.99
C PRO A 7 -7.23 5.83 -35.73
N SER A 8 -8.09 6.78 -35.37
CA SER A 8 -8.00 7.60 -34.17
C SER A 8 -8.07 6.70 -32.91
N GLN A 9 -7.01 6.70 -32.10
CA GLN A 9 -7.08 6.10 -30.77
C GLN A 9 -7.93 6.99 -29.87
N GLY A 10 -9.18 6.57 -29.66
CA GLY A 10 -10.07 7.22 -28.70
C GLY A 10 -9.47 7.28 -27.29
N PRO A 11 -9.83 8.29 -26.48
CA PRO A 11 -9.32 8.40 -25.12
C PRO A 11 -9.68 7.15 -24.30
N PRO A 12 -8.81 6.69 -23.37
CA PRO A 12 -9.13 5.56 -22.51
C PRO A 12 -10.37 5.85 -21.67
N PRO A 13 -11.19 4.83 -21.35
CA PRO A 13 -12.43 5.02 -20.62
C PRO A 13 -12.15 5.71 -19.27
N ARG A 14 -12.93 6.76 -19.01
CA ARG A 14 -12.97 7.47 -17.73
C ARG A 14 -13.53 6.51 -16.69
N VAL A 15 -12.67 5.93 -15.85
CA VAL A 15 -13.12 5.18 -14.67
C VAL A 15 -13.55 6.21 -13.62
N THR A 16 -14.75 6.75 -13.78
CA THR A 16 -15.44 7.55 -12.77
C THR A 16 -16.19 6.60 -11.87
N GLU A 17 -15.52 6.04 -10.87
CA GLU A 17 -16.22 5.52 -9.70
C GLU A 17 -15.24 5.45 -8.52
N VAL A 18 -15.58 6.16 -7.45
CA VAL A 18 -15.30 5.65 -6.10
C VAL A 18 -15.71 4.20 -6.14
N ALA A 19 -14.87 3.23 -5.77
CA ALA A 19 -15.35 1.85 -5.67
C ALA A 19 -16.57 1.86 -4.71
N PRO A 20 -17.81 1.62 -5.20
CA PRO A 20 -18.96 1.65 -4.34
C PRO A 20 -18.82 0.48 -3.36
N GLY A 21 -18.80 0.79 -2.06
CA GLY A 21 -19.01 -0.21 -1.02
C GLY A 21 -17.87 -1.19 -0.79
N SER A 22 -16.63 -0.74 -0.63
CA SER A 22 -15.59 -1.51 0.07
C SER A 22 -15.48 -1.07 1.55
N PRO A 23 -16.49 -1.36 2.41
CA PRO A 23 -16.42 -1.04 3.83
C PRO A 23 -15.36 -1.89 4.51
N GLN A 24 -14.87 -1.46 5.67
CA GLN A 24 -13.84 -2.18 6.42
C GLN A 24 -14.31 -2.57 7.83
N GLY A 25 -13.73 -3.65 8.35
CA GLY A 25 -14.06 -4.14 9.68
C GLY A 25 -13.18 -3.55 10.79
N ALA A 26 -13.52 -3.88 12.03
CA ALA A 26 -12.76 -3.47 13.21
C ALA A 26 -11.38 -4.14 13.30
N VAL A 27 -10.57 -3.70 14.28
CA VAL A 27 -9.33 -4.41 14.66
C VAL A 27 -9.68 -5.84 15.04
N ALA A 28 -8.96 -6.82 14.48
CA ALA A 28 -9.19 -8.22 14.74
C ALA A 28 -7.89 -9.03 14.75
N PRO A 29 -7.79 -10.13 15.52
CA PRO A 29 -6.61 -10.98 15.49
C PRO A 29 -6.50 -11.68 14.14
N LEU A 30 -5.34 -12.32 13.91
CA LEU A 30 -5.23 -13.22 12.77
C LEU A 30 -6.16 -14.41 12.97
N TYR A 31 -6.76 -14.88 11.87
CA TYR A 31 -7.64 -16.06 11.80
C TYR A 31 -9.03 -15.90 12.44
N GLY A 32 -9.50 -14.67 12.64
CA GLY A 32 -10.82 -14.41 13.21
C GLY A 32 -10.79 -14.09 14.70
N PRO A 33 -11.94 -13.67 15.27
CA PRO A 33 -12.06 -13.47 16.71
C PRO A 33 -11.69 -14.76 17.44
N PRO A 34 -10.91 -14.71 18.53
CA PRO A 34 -10.66 -15.91 19.32
C PRO A 34 -11.95 -16.24 20.07
N GLY A 35 -12.04 -17.45 20.65
CA GLY A 35 -13.21 -17.86 21.43
C GLY A 35 -13.63 -16.85 22.51
N PRO A 36 -14.82 -17.01 23.12
CA PRO A 36 -15.50 -15.98 23.94
C PRO A 36 -14.73 -15.46 25.16
N THR A 37 -13.58 -16.03 25.51
CA THR A 37 -12.71 -15.63 26.63
C THR A 37 -11.52 -14.76 26.23
N ALA A 38 -11.46 -14.31 24.98
CA ALA A 38 -10.36 -13.51 24.47
C ALA A 38 -10.32 -12.10 25.08
N THR A 39 -9.15 -11.70 25.59
CA THR A 39 -8.89 -10.32 26.01
C THR A 39 -9.03 -9.37 24.83
N PRO A 40 -9.70 -8.21 24.99
CA PRO A 40 -9.74 -7.17 23.97
C PRO A 40 -8.33 -6.81 23.49
N LEU A 41 -8.17 -6.66 22.18
CA LEU A 41 -6.91 -6.22 21.60
C LEU A 41 -6.60 -4.80 22.10
N GLY A 42 -5.57 -4.69 22.94
CA GLY A 42 -5.10 -3.42 23.51
C GLY A 42 -4.40 -2.53 22.47
N GLY A 43 -3.50 -1.66 22.93
CA GLY A 43 -2.77 -0.67 22.13
C GLY A 43 -2.07 -1.19 20.84
N PRO A 44 -1.39 -0.32 20.09
CA PRO A 44 -0.79 -0.70 18.81
C PRO A 44 0.11 -1.93 18.95
N PRO A 45 0.07 -2.88 17.99
CA PRO A 45 0.88 -4.08 18.07
C PRO A 45 2.36 -3.70 18.00
N ALA A 46 3.20 -4.49 18.65
CA ALA A 46 4.65 -4.34 18.50
C ALA A 46 5.02 -4.42 17.00
N PRO A 47 5.80 -3.48 16.46
CA PRO A 47 6.20 -3.50 15.06
C PRO A 47 6.96 -4.79 14.75
N ARG A 48 6.47 -5.54 13.78
CA ARG A 48 7.19 -6.68 13.21
C ARG A 48 8.13 -6.17 12.12
N PRO A 49 9.44 -6.44 12.22
CA PRO A 49 10.39 -6.05 11.19
C PRO A 49 10.01 -6.64 9.83
N THR A 50 10.08 -5.82 8.79
CA THR A 50 9.93 -6.27 7.39
C THR A 50 10.71 -5.35 6.46
N THR A 51 10.93 -5.77 5.22
CA THR A 51 11.58 -4.99 4.17
C THR A 51 10.58 -4.54 3.10
N ARG A 52 10.93 -3.52 2.30
CA ARG A 52 10.12 -3.10 1.15
C ARG A 52 9.87 -4.23 0.17
N ALA A 53 10.87 -5.07 -0.06
CA ALA A 53 10.78 -6.20 -0.97
C ALA A 53 9.73 -7.22 -0.48
N GLU A 54 9.75 -7.55 0.80
CA GLU A 54 8.76 -8.45 1.43
C GLU A 54 7.35 -7.87 1.38
N ILE A 55 7.19 -6.57 1.65
CA ILE A 55 5.88 -5.90 1.58
C ILE A 55 5.28 -6.03 0.18
N ILE A 56 6.06 -5.73 -0.86
CA ILE A 56 5.60 -5.83 -2.24
C ILE A 56 5.36 -7.28 -2.67
N GLU A 57 6.21 -8.23 -2.24
CA GLU A 57 6.01 -9.65 -2.52
C GLU A 57 4.70 -10.18 -1.93
N ARG A 58 4.37 -9.77 -0.71
CA ARG A 58 3.11 -10.12 -0.03
C ARG A 58 1.90 -9.52 -0.75
N ALA A 59 1.97 -8.25 -1.17
CA ALA A 59 0.93 -7.60 -1.97
C ALA A 59 0.69 -8.29 -3.32
N GLU A 60 1.77 -8.66 -4.00
CA GLU A 60 1.73 -9.41 -5.26
C GLU A 60 1.12 -10.80 -5.08
N LYS A 61 1.37 -11.47 -3.94
CA LYS A 61 0.78 -12.79 -3.65
C LYS A 61 -0.75 -12.73 -3.63
N TRP A 62 -1.35 -11.76 -2.93
CA TRP A 62 -2.80 -11.58 -2.92
C TRP A 62 -3.35 -11.15 -4.29
N THR A 63 -2.63 -10.27 -4.98
CA THR A 63 -3.01 -9.81 -6.33
C THR A 63 -3.07 -10.97 -7.33
N ARG A 64 -2.07 -11.87 -7.32
CA ARG A 64 -2.05 -13.07 -8.17
C ARG A 64 -3.15 -14.07 -7.78
N ALA A 65 -3.39 -14.24 -6.49
CA ALA A 65 -4.43 -15.13 -5.98
C ALA A 65 -5.85 -14.59 -6.21
N LYS A 66 -6.00 -13.30 -6.58
CA LYS A 66 -7.29 -12.62 -6.70
C LYS A 66 -8.13 -12.80 -5.44
N VAL A 67 -7.54 -12.55 -4.26
CA VAL A 67 -8.23 -12.72 -2.98
C VAL A 67 -9.53 -11.91 -2.99
N PRO A 68 -10.69 -12.54 -2.80
CA PRO A 68 -11.98 -11.89 -2.94
C PRO A 68 -12.18 -10.84 -1.85
N TYR A 69 -12.95 -9.80 -2.14
CA TYR A 69 -13.37 -8.85 -1.11
C TYR A 69 -14.40 -9.50 -0.19
N ALA A 70 -14.12 -9.57 1.10
CA ALA A 70 -15.06 -10.08 2.09
C ALA A 70 -14.86 -9.38 3.44
N MET A 71 -15.87 -8.63 3.87
CA MET A 71 -15.85 -7.86 5.11
C MET A 71 -15.61 -8.72 6.36
N ASP A 72 -16.33 -9.84 6.41
CA ASP A 72 -16.32 -10.79 7.51
C ASP A 72 -15.38 -11.97 7.25
N GLY A 73 -14.68 -11.95 6.11
CA GLY A 73 -13.84 -13.05 5.66
C GLY A 73 -12.38 -12.88 6.06
N TYR A 74 -11.73 -14.00 6.33
CA TYR A 74 -10.29 -14.09 6.55
C TYR A 74 -9.67 -14.96 5.45
N TRP A 75 -8.53 -14.51 4.92
CA TRP A 75 -7.77 -15.33 3.98
C TRP A 75 -6.98 -16.42 4.72
N SER A 76 -6.41 -17.38 3.99
CA SER A 76 -5.69 -18.52 4.56
C SER A 76 -4.44 -18.15 5.36
N ASP A 77 -3.91 -16.94 5.19
CA ASP A 77 -2.82 -16.37 6.00
C ASP A 77 -3.33 -15.57 7.22
N GLY A 78 -4.63 -15.62 7.49
CA GLY A 78 -5.25 -15.12 8.70
C GLY A 78 -5.61 -13.64 8.69
N TYR A 79 -5.40 -12.89 7.62
CA TYR A 79 -5.78 -11.48 7.56
C TYR A 79 -7.19 -11.28 7.01
N ARG A 80 -7.84 -10.20 7.43
CA ARG A 80 -9.14 -9.79 6.91
C ARG A 80 -9.07 -9.42 5.43
N GLN A 81 -10.10 -9.77 4.66
CA GLN A 81 -10.15 -9.61 3.20
C GLN A 81 -10.75 -8.26 2.76
N ASP A 82 -10.34 -7.17 3.41
CA ASP A 82 -10.74 -5.80 3.11
C ASP A 82 -9.52 -4.86 2.94
N CYS A 83 -9.74 -3.56 2.73
CA CYS A 83 -8.68 -2.61 2.41
C CYS A 83 -7.59 -2.52 3.50
N SER A 84 -7.97 -2.39 4.76
CA SER A 84 -7.04 -2.27 5.90
C SER A 84 -6.45 -3.62 6.34
N GLY A 85 -7.19 -4.71 6.19
CA GLY A 85 -6.69 -6.08 6.36
C GLY A 85 -5.60 -6.42 5.33
N PHE A 86 -5.77 -5.99 4.08
CA PHE A 86 -4.74 -6.13 3.04
C PHE A 86 -3.44 -5.38 3.37
N VAL A 87 -3.52 -4.14 3.87
CA VAL A 87 -2.32 -3.40 4.29
C VAL A 87 -1.67 -4.03 5.51
N SER A 88 -2.49 -4.48 6.48
CA SER A 88 -2.00 -5.23 7.65
C SER A 88 -1.25 -6.50 7.22
N MET A 89 -1.79 -7.19 6.21
CA MET A 89 -1.14 -8.33 5.59
C MET A 89 0.16 -7.91 4.91
N ALA A 90 0.16 -6.89 4.05
CA ALA A 90 1.36 -6.47 3.32
C ALA A 90 2.49 -6.04 4.28
N TRP A 91 2.19 -5.33 5.36
CA TRP A 91 3.15 -4.93 6.40
C TRP A 91 3.49 -6.02 7.42
N ASN A 92 2.91 -7.22 7.28
CA ASN A 92 3.12 -8.36 8.17
C ASN A 92 2.81 -8.04 9.65
N LEU A 93 1.71 -7.32 9.91
CA LEU A 93 1.30 -6.96 11.26
C LEU A 93 0.85 -8.19 12.06
N GLY A 94 0.85 -8.09 13.38
CA GLY A 94 0.40 -9.19 14.26
C GLY A 94 -1.10 -9.41 14.30
N ARG A 95 -1.88 -8.56 13.64
CA ARG A 95 -3.33 -8.53 13.63
C ARG A 95 -3.82 -7.74 12.42
N SER A 96 -5.10 -7.83 12.09
CA SER A 96 -5.74 -6.95 11.12
C SER A 96 -6.09 -5.63 11.82
N GLU A 97 -5.48 -4.54 11.39
CA GLU A 97 -5.84 -3.18 11.78
C GLU A 97 -7.04 -2.69 10.96
N TRP A 98 -7.64 -1.58 11.38
CA TRP A 98 -8.59 -0.81 10.58
C TRP A 98 -7.92 0.50 10.12
N THR A 99 -8.49 1.19 9.14
CA THR A 99 -7.85 2.37 8.51
C THR A 99 -7.48 3.45 9.53
N GLY A 100 -8.30 3.68 10.57
CA GLY A 100 -8.00 4.67 11.59
C GLY A 100 -6.81 4.30 12.50
N SER A 101 -6.55 3.01 12.73
CA SER A 101 -5.43 2.56 13.57
C SER A 101 -4.13 2.35 12.81
N LEU A 102 -4.13 2.25 11.48
CA LEU A 102 -2.90 2.13 10.67
C LEU A 102 -1.93 3.30 10.90
N ALA A 103 -2.44 4.49 11.18
CA ALA A 103 -1.60 5.65 11.51
C ALA A 103 -0.79 5.47 12.81
N SER A 104 -1.24 4.62 13.73
CA SER A 104 -0.54 4.37 15.00
C SER A 104 0.71 3.49 14.87
N VAL A 105 0.79 2.68 13.81
CA VAL A 105 1.94 1.81 13.49
C VAL A 105 2.82 2.41 12.37
N ALA A 106 2.51 3.62 11.93
CA ALA A 106 3.15 4.29 10.82
C ALA A 106 3.59 5.73 11.19
N GLU A 107 4.36 6.35 10.32
CA GLU A 107 4.75 7.76 10.39
C GLU A 107 4.28 8.49 9.14
N ARG A 108 3.88 9.76 9.29
CA ARG A 108 3.46 10.61 8.17
C ARG A 108 4.69 10.99 7.36
N ILE A 109 4.64 10.84 6.04
CA ILE A 109 5.72 11.24 5.13
C ILE A 109 5.23 12.23 4.06
N THR A 110 6.13 12.85 3.31
CA THR A 110 5.73 13.70 2.18
C THR A 110 5.47 12.88 0.91
N LYS A 111 4.89 13.51 -0.12
CA LYS A 111 4.77 12.91 -1.47
C LYS A 111 6.15 12.53 -2.02
N ASP A 112 7.15 13.36 -1.78
CA ASP A 112 8.48 13.19 -2.37
C ASP A 112 9.27 12.06 -1.73
N ASP A 113 8.92 11.69 -0.50
CA ASP A 113 9.52 10.58 0.22
C ASP A 113 8.92 9.22 -0.16
N LEU A 114 7.80 9.18 -0.90
CA LEU A 114 7.07 7.95 -1.21
C LEU A 114 7.97 6.91 -1.91
N GLN A 115 7.95 5.71 -1.36
CA GLN A 115 8.67 4.55 -1.86
C GLN A 115 7.77 3.31 -1.84
N PRO A 116 8.05 2.28 -2.67
CA PRO A 116 7.29 1.04 -2.69
C PRO A 116 7.13 0.42 -1.28
N GLY A 117 5.89 0.13 -0.89
CA GLY A 117 5.54 -0.40 0.43
C GLY A 117 5.04 0.65 1.43
N ASP A 118 5.15 1.94 1.12
CA ASP A 118 4.42 3.00 1.84
C ASP A 118 2.93 2.96 1.45
N ILE A 119 2.05 3.64 2.20
CA ILE A 119 0.61 3.67 1.92
C ILE A 119 0.09 5.08 1.67
N LEU A 120 -1.04 5.18 0.97
CA LEU A 120 -1.87 6.38 0.94
C LEU A 120 -3.12 6.08 1.78
N LEU A 121 -3.24 6.77 2.92
CA LEU A 121 -4.26 6.53 3.93
C LEU A 121 -5.32 7.64 3.87
N PHE A 122 -6.58 7.25 3.70
CA PHE A 122 -7.72 8.14 3.85
C PHE A 122 -8.68 7.60 4.91
N HIS A 123 -8.69 8.26 6.07
CA HIS A 123 -9.64 7.97 7.14
C HIS A 123 -10.75 9.02 7.17
N ASN A 124 -12.00 8.57 7.11
CA ASN A 124 -13.17 9.42 7.27
C ASN A 124 -13.81 9.19 8.65
N ALA A 125 -13.64 10.14 9.58
CA ALA A 125 -14.16 10.00 10.94
C ALA A 125 -15.71 9.96 11.01
N GLU A 126 -16.39 10.58 10.05
CA GLU A 126 -17.86 10.60 9.96
C GLU A 126 -18.45 9.28 9.44
N ASN A 127 -17.66 8.51 8.69
CA ASN A 127 -18.05 7.20 8.16
C ASN A 127 -16.81 6.29 8.15
N PRO A 128 -16.35 5.84 9.34
CA PRO A 128 -15.09 5.12 9.47
C PRO A 128 -15.09 3.79 8.72
N GLU A 129 -16.21 3.08 8.74
CA GLU A 129 -16.36 1.77 8.11
C GLU A 129 -16.54 1.86 6.59
N GLY A 130 -17.50 2.65 6.09
CA GLY A 130 -17.83 2.69 4.66
C GLY A 130 -17.15 3.81 3.87
N GLY A 131 -16.58 4.81 4.55
CA GLY A 131 -16.06 6.03 3.95
C GLY A 131 -14.55 6.19 4.05
N SER A 132 -13.84 5.21 4.58
CA SER A 132 -12.37 5.19 4.64
C SER A 132 -11.79 4.26 3.58
N HIS A 133 -10.57 4.54 3.14
CA HIS A 133 -9.86 3.64 2.23
C HIS A 133 -8.35 3.78 2.37
N VAL A 134 -7.63 2.74 1.96
CA VAL A 134 -6.17 2.73 1.96
C VAL A 134 -5.64 1.97 0.75
N THR A 135 -4.57 2.48 0.17
CA THR A 135 -3.84 1.81 -0.91
C THR A 135 -2.37 1.65 -0.53
N LEU A 136 -1.74 0.58 -1.02
CA LEU A 136 -0.31 0.38 -0.93
C LEU A 136 0.37 0.95 -2.18
N PHE A 137 1.34 1.82 -1.98
CA PHE A 137 2.12 2.43 -3.05
C PHE A 137 3.15 1.44 -3.60
N GLY A 138 3.05 1.13 -4.88
CA GLY A 138 3.94 0.21 -5.61
C GLY A 138 5.05 0.89 -6.40
N GLY A 139 5.06 2.22 -6.48
CA GLY A 139 6.00 2.99 -7.29
C GLY A 139 5.31 3.92 -8.30
N TRP A 140 5.96 5.03 -8.62
CA TRP A 140 5.52 5.96 -9.67
C TRP A 140 5.55 5.28 -11.04
N THR A 141 4.52 5.52 -11.85
CA THR A 141 4.43 4.98 -13.23
C THR A 141 4.90 5.99 -14.28
N ASP A 142 5.07 7.25 -13.89
CA ASP A 142 5.54 8.35 -14.72
C ASP A 142 6.53 9.23 -13.95
N SER A 143 7.42 9.89 -14.69
CA SER A 143 8.45 10.78 -14.13
C SER A 143 7.87 12.03 -13.48
N ALA A 144 6.69 12.48 -13.92
CA ALA A 144 5.98 13.63 -13.34
C ALA A 144 5.31 13.31 -11.98
N ARG A 145 5.39 12.06 -11.50
CA ARG A 145 4.78 11.60 -10.24
C ARG A 145 3.28 11.93 -10.18
N THR A 146 2.58 11.73 -11.29
CA THR A 146 1.14 11.98 -11.42
C THR A 146 0.31 10.71 -11.23
N ARG A 147 0.89 9.53 -11.49
CA ARG A 147 0.26 8.23 -11.30
C ARG A 147 1.24 7.24 -10.65
N TYR A 148 0.69 6.30 -9.90
CA TYR A 148 1.45 5.25 -9.24
C TYR A 148 0.75 3.90 -9.40
N THR A 149 1.51 2.84 -9.27
CA THR A 149 0.98 1.49 -9.16
C THR A 149 0.38 1.33 -7.77
N ALA A 150 -0.95 1.31 -7.66
CA ALA A 150 -1.63 1.04 -6.40
C ALA A 150 -1.90 -0.47 -6.27
N TYR A 151 -1.57 -1.07 -5.14
CA TYR A 151 -2.13 -2.35 -4.72
C TYR A 151 -3.22 -2.10 -3.69
N GLU A 152 -4.37 -2.73 -3.86
CA GLU A 152 -5.50 -2.54 -2.95
C GLU A 152 -6.42 -3.76 -2.94
N GLN A 153 -7.08 -3.95 -1.80
CA GLN A 153 -8.22 -4.84 -1.67
C GLN A 153 -9.49 -4.02 -1.80
N THR A 154 -10.19 -4.23 -2.90
CA THR A 154 -11.46 -3.59 -3.23
C THR A 154 -12.35 -4.60 -3.95
N ARG A 155 -13.62 -4.28 -4.19
CA ARG A 155 -14.51 -5.20 -4.92
C ARG A 155 -14.08 -5.31 -6.38
N PRO A 156 -14.14 -6.51 -6.99
CA PRO A 156 -14.53 -7.80 -6.39
C PRO A 156 -13.37 -8.53 -5.68
N ALA A 157 -12.11 -8.18 -5.94
CA ALA A 157 -10.93 -8.87 -5.43
C ALA A 157 -9.69 -7.97 -5.41
N THR A 158 -8.60 -8.43 -4.78
CA THR A 158 -7.31 -7.73 -4.80
C THR A 158 -6.89 -7.40 -6.22
N ARG A 159 -6.40 -6.17 -6.41
CA ARG A 159 -5.90 -5.71 -7.71
C ARG A 159 -4.65 -4.86 -7.58
N ARG A 160 -3.99 -4.69 -8.72
CA ARG A 160 -2.93 -3.71 -8.95
C ARG A 160 -3.29 -2.85 -10.16
N GLN A 161 -3.30 -1.53 -10.01
CA GLN A 161 -3.70 -0.61 -11.08
C GLN A 161 -2.92 0.72 -11.04
N ALA A 162 -2.62 1.27 -12.21
CA ALA A 162 -2.11 2.63 -12.36
C ALA A 162 -3.17 3.67 -11.94
N THR A 163 -2.93 4.35 -10.83
CA THR A 163 -3.88 5.21 -10.11
C THR A 163 -3.36 6.65 -10.04
N PRO A 164 -4.20 7.68 -10.27
CA PRO A 164 -3.80 9.07 -10.12
C PRO A 164 -3.44 9.38 -8.68
N TYR A 165 -2.43 10.23 -8.48
CA TYR A 165 -2.05 10.66 -7.15
C TYR A 165 -3.02 11.72 -6.59
N ALA A 166 -3.48 11.63 -5.34
CA ALA A 166 -3.26 10.53 -4.40
C ALA A 166 -4.27 9.38 -4.57
N TYR A 167 -5.48 9.69 -5.02
CA TYR A 167 -6.51 8.73 -5.45
C TYR A 167 -7.52 9.41 -6.38
N TRP A 168 -8.42 8.65 -7.00
CA TRP A 168 -9.44 9.18 -7.92
C TRP A 168 -10.40 10.17 -7.24
N THR A 169 -10.74 9.91 -5.98
CA THR A 169 -11.68 10.69 -5.18
C THR A 169 -11.11 10.94 -3.80
N ASN A 170 -11.57 12.02 -3.15
CA ASN A 170 -11.01 12.48 -1.86
C ASN A 170 -9.48 12.67 -1.90
N SER A 171 -8.90 12.93 -3.07
CA SER A 171 -7.44 12.93 -3.30
C SER A 171 -6.67 13.77 -2.29
N ALA A 172 -7.15 14.99 -1.97
CA ALA A 172 -6.53 15.87 -0.99
C ALA A 172 -6.50 15.32 0.45
N ARG A 173 -7.34 14.32 0.76
CA ARG A 173 -7.47 13.68 2.08
C ARG A 173 -6.69 12.37 2.19
N PHE A 174 -6.12 11.87 1.08
CA PHE A 174 -5.20 10.73 1.11
C PHE A 174 -3.81 11.22 1.48
N LEU A 175 -3.32 10.69 2.60
CA LEU A 175 -2.09 11.12 3.23
C LEU A 175 -1.06 9.98 3.16
N PRO A 176 0.15 10.20 2.60
CA PRO A 176 1.26 9.24 2.67
C PRO A 176 1.70 8.82 4.10
N TYR A 177 1.84 7.51 4.34
CA TYR A 177 2.41 6.97 5.57
C TYR A 177 3.42 5.86 5.30
N ARG A 178 4.43 5.79 6.16
CA ARG A 178 5.48 4.75 6.16
C ARG A 178 5.36 3.88 7.40
N TYR A 179 5.47 2.57 7.20
CA TYR A 179 5.45 1.61 8.31
C TYR A 179 6.68 1.77 9.22
N ARG A 180 6.48 1.85 10.54
CA ARG A 180 7.56 1.99 11.52
C ARG A 180 8.41 0.73 11.69
N GLY A 181 7.88 -0.43 11.32
CA GLY A 181 8.62 -1.70 11.37
C GLY A 181 9.51 -1.94 10.14
N LEU A 182 9.76 -0.94 9.29
CA LEU A 182 10.60 -1.11 8.12
C LEU A 182 12.08 -1.27 8.52
N ALA A 183 12.63 -2.47 8.33
CA ALA A 183 14.03 -2.77 8.59
C ALA A 183 14.94 -1.94 7.66
N GLY A 184 15.93 -1.27 8.23
CA GLY A 184 16.84 -0.38 7.49
C GLY A 184 16.33 1.05 7.30
N GLY A 185 15.17 1.42 7.84
CA GLY A 185 14.76 2.81 8.03
C GLY A 185 15.45 3.37 9.27
N GLY A 186 16.47 4.20 9.07
CA GLY A 186 17.17 4.85 10.19
C GLY A 186 16.18 5.63 11.06
N ARG A 187 16.11 5.28 12.34
CA ARG A 187 15.65 6.20 13.37
C ARG A 187 16.53 7.45 13.30
N THR A 188 16.00 8.57 12.84
CA THR A 188 16.56 9.87 13.25
C THR A 188 16.03 10.16 14.63
N ASP A 189 16.65 9.55 15.65
CA ASP A 189 16.51 9.99 17.04
C ASP A 189 17.10 11.41 17.17
N PRO A 190 16.38 12.41 17.69
CA PRO A 190 16.87 13.79 17.78
C PRO A 190 17.80 14.03 19.00
N SER A 191 18.65 13.07 19.39
CA SER A 191 19.51 13.21 20.57
C SER A 191 20.80 12.40 20.46
N GLY A 192 21.84 13.00 19.86
CA GLY A 192 23.21 12.47 19.83
C GLY A 192 24.11 13.26 18.88
N PRO A 193 25.39 13.52 19.21
CA PRO A 193 26.15 14.60 18.59
C PRO A 193 26.52 14.30 17.15
N VAL A 194 26.40 15.34 16.31
CA VAL A 194 26.74 15.32 14.88
C VAL A 194 28.23 15.10 14.71
N ARG A 195 28.63 13.89 14.32
CA ARG A 195 29.95 13.68 13.72
C ARG A 195 29.82 13.86 12.22
N ALA A 196 30.25 15.04 11.75
CA ALA A 196 30.33 15.38 10.34
C ALA A 196 31.05 14.27 9.55
N ARG A 197 30.43 13.83 8.45
CA ARG A 197 31.11 13.07 7.39
C ARG A 197 31.29 13.99 6.18
N PRO A 198 32.53 14.17 5.66
CA PRO A 198 32.76 14.98 4.48
C PRO A 198 32.27 14.30 3.20
N GLY A 199 31.62 15.11 2.36
CA GLY A 199 31.47 15.07 0.90
C GLY A 199 31.54 13.75 0.13
N ALA A 200 30.48 13.48 -0.64
CA ALA A 200 30.61 12.92 -1.99
C ALA A 200 29.37 13.30 -2.81
N ASP A 201 29.53 14.37 -3.59
CA ASP A 201 28.65 14.74 -4.69
C ASP A 201 28.64 13.62 -5.73
N SER A 202 27.47 13.02 -5.99
CA SER A 202 27.16 12.25 -7.21
C SER A 202 25.72 11.76 -7.19
N SER A 203 24.79 12.54 -7.75
CA SER A 203 23.47 12.02 -8.16
C SER A 203 22.90 12.89 -9.28
N GLY A 204 23.38 12.66 -10.50
CA GLY A 204 22.75 13.13 -11.73
C GLY A 204 21.46 12.34 -12.05
N PRO A 205 20.64 12.81 -13.01
CA PRO A 205 19.31 12.27 -13.28
C PRO A 205 19.42 10.96 -14.08
N GLY A 206 19.07 9.84 -13.45
CA GLY A 206 19.10 8.55 -14.14
C GLY A 206 19.11 7.29 -13.26
N ALA A 207 18.67 7.36 -12.00
CA ALA A 207 18.57 6.18 -11.13
C ALA A 207 17.48 5.22 -11.63
N ARG A 208 17.84 4.38 -12.61
CA ARG A 208 17.09 3.17 -12.95
C ARG A 208 17.07 2.31 -11.68
N ASN A 209 15.88 2.16 -11.09
CA ASN A 209 15.65 1.41 -9.87
C ASN A 209 16.12 -0.06 -10.04
N ALA A 210 17.37 -0.35 -9.67
CA ALA A 210 17.98 -1.68 -9.71
C ALA A 210 17.21 -2.72 -8.87
N HIS A 211 16.28 -2.28 -8.01
CA HIS A 211 15.39 -3.14 -7.23
C HIS A 211 14.19 -3.67 -8.02
N VAL A 212 13.73 -2.99 -9.08
CA VAL A 212 12.68 -3.50 -9.97
C VAL A 212 13.27 -4.53 -10.94
N THR A 213 14.52 -4.32 -11.38
CA THR A 213 15.22 -5.24 -12.29
C THR A 213 15.48 -6.62 -11.67
N ARG A 214 15.71 -6.69 -10.34
CA ARG A 214 15.92 -7.97 -9.64
C ARG A 214 14.64 -8.81 -9.49
N LEU A 215 13.45 -8.19 -9.55
CA LEU A 215 12.16 -8.88 -9.51
C LEU A 215 11.82 -9.50 -10.88
N GLY A 216 12.13 -8.79 -11.96
CA GLY A 216 11.98 -9.31 -13.33
C GLY A 216 12.86 -10.54 -13.60
N GLN A 217 14.07 -10.57 -13.04
CA GLN A 217 15.01 -11.70 -13.23
C GLN A 217 14.63 -12.98 -12.45
N ARG A 218 13.82 -12.89 -11.39
CA ARG A 218 13.36 -14.11 -10.65
C ARG A 218 12.09 -14.73 -11.24
N LEU A 219 11.30 -13.99 -12.00
CA LEU A 219 10.08 -14.50 -12.63
C LEU A 219 10.35 -15.28 -13.93
N VAL A 220 11.53 -15.11 -14.54
CA VAL A 220 11.97 -15.91 -15.70
C VAL A 220 12.57 -17.27 -15.29
N ALA A 221 13.00 -17.43 -14.03
CA ALA A 221 13.64 -18.65 -13.54
C ALA A 221 12.68 -19.75 -13.04
N ARG A 222 11.36 -19.60 -13.26
CA ARG A 222 10.35 -20.63 -12.96
C ARG A 222 9.34 -20.85 -14.10
N GLY A 223 9.78 -20.61 -15.34
CA GLY A 223 9.15 -21.21 -16.52
C GLY A 223 9.37 -22.71 -16.52
#